data_AF-A0A763VN71-F1
#
_entry.id   AF-A0A763VN71-F1
#
_cell.length_a   1.000
_cell.length_b   1.000
_cell.length_c   1.000
_cell.angle_alpha   90.00
_cell.angle_beta   90.00
_cell.angle_gamma   90.00
#
_symmetry.space_group_name_H-M   'P 1'
#
loop_
_entity.id
_entity.type
_entity.pdbx_description
1 polymer ?
#
loop_
_entity_poly.entity_id
_entity_poly.type
_entity_poly.pdbx_seq_one_letter_code
_entity_poly.pdbx_strand_id
1 'polypeptide(L)'
;MTEPTNEVNAADFDRLARALDAVAMASTKKMAEPDLLLINSLAAGMKRNLDGYVAEQLEAAINQAKEASGKIKDKQRYYDHFRTYLYKFENGITLV
;
A
#
# COMPACT_ATOMS: atom_id res chain seq x y z
N MET A 1 -7.69 -0.47 -25.47
CA MET A 1 -7.34 -0.34 -24.04
C MET A 1 -8.20 0.78 -23.50
N THR A 2 -8.98 0.52 -22.45
CA THR A 2 -9.70 1.57 -21.71
C THR A 2 -8.67 2.45 -21.01
N GLU A 3 -8.90 3.76 -21.00
CA GLU A 3 -8.06 4.70 -20.26
C GLU A 3 -8.16 4.42 -18.75
N PRO A 4 -7.06 4.57 -17.98
CA PRO A 4 -7.10 4.44 -16.53
C PRO A 4 -8.00 5.51 -15.94
N THR A 5 -8.90 5.12 -15.03
CA THR A 5 -9.83 6.05 -14.36
C THR A 5 -9.27 6.57 -13.05
N ASN A 6 -8.27 5.89 -12.47
CA ASN A 6 -7.77 6.11 -11.12
C ASN A 6 -8.87 6.02 -10.03
N GLU A 7 -10.00 5.38 -10.35
CA GLU A 7 -11.08 5.15 -9.39
C GLU A 7 -10.78 3.93 -8.53
N VAL A 8 -10.89 4.13 -7.22
CA VAL A 8 -10.68 3.09 -6.22
C VAL A 8 -11.85 3.11 -5.25
N ASN A 9 -12.41 1.95 -4.94
CA ASN A 9 -13.47 1.87 -3.95
C ASN A 9 -12.96 2.32 -2.57
N ALA A 10 -13.68 3.23 -1.92
CA ALA A 10 -13.26 3.81 -0.64
C ALA A 10 -13.03 2.75 0.45
N ALA A 11 -13.88 1.72 0.52
CA ALA A 11 -13.74 0.66 1.51
C ALA A 11 -12.50 -0.21 1.25
N ASP A 12 -12.18 -0.47 -0.02
CA ASP A 12 -10.97 -1.21 -0.38
C ASP A 12 -9.70 -0.39 -0.10
N PHE A 13 -9.72 0.93 -0.35
CA PHE A 13 -8.65 1.84 0.06
C PHE A 13 -8.42 1.80 1.57
N ASP A 14 -9.47 1.96 2.37
CA ASP A 14 -9.37 1.94 3.83
C ASP A 14 -8.85 0.60 4.37
N ARG A 15 -9.23 -0.51 3.72
CA ARG A 15 -8.73 -1.85 4.07
C ARG A 15 -7.26 -2.00 3.71
N LEU A 16 -6.85 -1.51 2.53
CA LEU A 16 -5.46 -1.49 2.09
C LEU A 16 -4.59 -0.66 3.05
N ALA A 17 -5.00 0.58 3.36
CA ALA A 17 -4.24 1.48 4.23
C ALA A 17 -4.04 0.88 5.63
N ARG A 18 -5.09 0.32 6.24
CA ARG A 18 -5.00 -0.37 7.54
C ARG A 18 -4.10 -1.60 7.49
N ALA A 19 -4.19 -2.41 6.45
CA ALA A 19 -3.32 -3.58 6.29
C ALA A 19 -1.86 -3.17 6.13
N LEU A 20 -1.57 -2.10 5.38
CA LEU A 20 -0.21 -1.57 5.22
C LEU A 20 0.37 -1.08 6.56
N ASP A 21 -0.41 -0.34 7.34
CA ASP A 21 -0.01 0.08 8.69
C ASP A 21 0.25 -1.13 9.60
N ALA A 22 -0.60 -2.16 9.56
CA ALA A 22 -0.43 -3.39 10.33
C ALA A 22 0.86 -4.13 9.95
N VAL A 23 1.14 -4.28 8.64
CA VAL A 23 2.40 -4.84 8.14
C VAL A 23 3.59 -4.05 8.64
N ALA A 24 3.56 -2.72 8.46
CA ALA A 24 4.69 -1.86 8.83
C ALA A 24 4.96 -1.93 10.34
N MET A 25 3.91 -2.02 11.17
CA MET A 25 4.03 -2.12 12.62
C MET A 25 4.32 -3.53 13.15
N ALA A 26 4.14 -4.58 12.34
CA ALA A 26 4.35 -5.96 12.75
C ALA A 26 5.74 -6.18 13.37
N SER A 27 5.79 -6.92 14.48
CA SER A 27 7.01 -7.19 15.24
C SER A 27 7.87 -8.29 14.60
N THR A 28 7.30 -9.10 13.71
CA THR A 28 7.99 -10.13 12.93
C THR A 28 7.45 -10.17 11.50
N LYS A 29 8.26 -10.64 10.54
CA LYS A 29 7.81 -10.83 9.15
C LYS A 29 6.64 -11.83 9.07
N LYS A 30 6.68 -12.90 9.89
CA LYS A 30 5.62 -13.92 9.97
C LYS A 30 4.27 -13.32 10.38
N MET A 31 4.26 -12.39 11.33
CA MET A 31 3.02 -11.72 11.75
C MET A 31 2.44 -10.80 10.66
N ALA A 32 3.27 -10.32 9.73
CA ALA A 32 2.82 -9.50 8.61
C ALA A 32 2.24 -10.31 7.44
N GLU A 33 2.49 -11.62 7.37
CA GLU A 33 2.09 -12.46 6.22
C GLU A 33 0.59 -12.42 5.88
N PRO A 34 -0.35 -12.51 6.84
CA PRO A 34 -1.78 -12.45 6.52
C PRO A 34 -2.19 -11.13 5.89
N ASP A 35 -1.71 -10.01 6.42
CA ASP A 35 -1.99 -8.68 5.89
C ASP A 35 -1.32 -8.46 4.53
N LEU A 36 -0.13 -9.02 4.30
CA LEU A 36 0.53 -8.98 3.00
C LEU A 36 -0.25 -9.72 1.91
N LEU A 37 -0.87 -10.85 2.24
CA LEU A 37 -1.75 -11.55 1.30
C LEU A 37 -2.97 -10.70 0.94
N LEU A 38 -3.58 -10.05 1.93
CA LEU A 38 -4.70 -9.13 1.72
C LEU A 38 -4.28 -7.93 0.84
N ILE A 39 -3.16 -7.29 1.15
CA ILE A 39 -2.59 -6.18 0.37
C ILE A 39 -2.39 -6.59 -1.09
N ASN A 40 -1.77 -7.75 -1.34
CA ASN A 40 -1.53 -8.21 -2.71
C ASN A 40 -2.84 -8.43 -3.48
N SER A 41 -3.88 -8.96 -2.81
CA SER A 41 -5.18 -9.16 -3.43
C SER A 41 -5.87 -7.83 -3.76
N LEU A 42 -5.89 -6.87 -2.82
CA LEU A 42 -6.48 -5.54 -3.03
C LEU A 42 -5.73 -4.76 -4.11
N ALA A 43 -4.40 -4.74 -4.05
CA ALA A 43 -3.56 -4.02 -4.99
C ALA A 43 -3.70 -4.57 -6.42
N ALA A 44 -3.81 -5.89 -6.59
CA ALA A 44 -4.04 -6.49 -7.90
C ALA A 44 -5.40 -6.09 -8.52
N GLY A 45 -6.42 -5.88 -7.67
CA GLY A 45 -7.71 -5.34 -8.09
C GLY A 45 -7.60 -3.88 -8.53
N MET A 46 -6.99 -3.03 -7.68
CA MET A 46 -6.86 -1.59 -7.93
C MET A 46 -6.01 -1.28 -9.17
N LYS A 47 -4.84 -1.94 -9.32
CA LYS A 47 -3.87 -1.67 -10.39
C LYS A 47 -4.44 -1.73 -11.81
N ARG A 48 -5.56 -2.40 -12.03
CA ARG A 48 -6.22 -2.48 -13.34
C ARG A 48 -6.80 -1.14 -13.80
N ASN A 49 -7.10 -0.25 -12.86
CA ASN A 49 -7.72 1.05 -13.11
C ASN A 49 -6.75 2.22 -12.93
N LEU A 50 -5.54 1.95 -12.43
CA LEU A 50 -4.55 2.99 -12.14
C LEU A 50 -3.71 3.31 -13.38
N ASP A 51 -3.36 4.58 -13.52
CA ASP A 51 -2.27 4.98 -14.40
C ASP A 51 -0.91 4.50 -13.84
N GLY A 52 0.13 4.59 -14.67
CA GLY A 52 1.47 4.10 -14.32
C GLY A 52 2.07 4.80 -13.09
N TYR A 53 1.92 6.11 -12.97
CA TYR A 53 2.48 6.86 -11.85
C TYR A 53 1.79 6.49 -10.54
N VAL A 54 0.47 6.40 -10.54
CA VAL A 54 -0.33 6.06 -9.36
C VAL A 54 -0.09 4.61 -8.94
N ALA A 55 0.03 3.70 -9.91
CA ALA A 55 0.42 2.31 -9.65
C ALA A 55 1.82 2.20 -9.03
N GLU A 56 2.79 2.98 -9.50
CA GLU A 56 4.14 3.06 -8.92
C GLU A 56 4.12 3.56 -7.47
N GLN A 57 3.29 4.55 -7.13
CA GLN A 57 3.17 5.04 -5.74
C GLN A 57 2.59 3.95 -4.82
N LEU A 58 1.58 3.21 -5.30
CA LEU A 58 1.02 2.07 -4.57
C LEU A 58 2.08 0.98 -4.32
N GLU A 59 2.85 0.60 -5.35
CA GLU A 59 3.91 -0.39 -5.21
C GLU A 59 5.02 0.06 -4.25
N ALA A 60 5.42 1.33 -4.34
CA ALA A 60 6.39 1.91 -3.42
C ALA A 60 5.89 1.88 -1.97
N ALA A 61 4.63 2.23 -1.72
CA ALA A 61 4.02 2.15 -0.39
C ALA A 61 4.06 0.71 0.18
N ILE A 62 3.69 -0.28 -0.65
CA ILE A 62 3.72 -1.70 -0.29
C ILE A 62 5.15 -2.14 0.05
N ASN A 63 6.13 -1.79 -0.78
CA ASN A 63 7.52 -2.17 -0.56
C ASN A 63 8.10 -1.54 0.72
N GLN A 64 7.84 -0.26 0.98
CA GLN A 64 8.32 0.40 2.19
C GLN A 64 7.65 -0.16 3.45
N ALA A 65 6.35 -0.49 3.42
CA ALA A 65 5.68 -1.17 4.54
C ALA A 65 6.29 -2.55 4.81
N LYS A 66 6.57 -3.31 3.74
CA LYS A 66 7.27 -4.60 3.83
C LYS A 66 8.66 -4.47 4.45
N GLU A 67 9.44 -3.47 4.07
CA GLU A 67 10.75 -3.22 4.68
C GLU A 67 10.62 -2.86 6.15
N ALA A 68 9.66 -2.01 6.52
CA ALA A 68 9.38 -1.60 7.90
C ALA A 68 8.98 -2.76 8.83
N SER A 69 8.42 -3.85 8.29
CA SER A 69 7.97 -4.99 9.10
C SER A 69 9.12 -5.73 9.81
N GLY A 70 8.87 -6.26 11.01
CA GLY A 70 9.87 -6.95 11.82
C GLY A 70 10.69 -6.04 12.73
N LYS A 71 11.73 -6.61 13.34
CA LYS A 71 12.72 -5.89 14.18
C LYS A 71 13.89 -5.42 13.33
N ILE A 72 13.72 -4.31 12.63
CA ILE A 72 14.79 -3.69 11.84
C ILE A 72 15.26 -2.38 12.47
N LYS A 73 16.54 -2.03 12.27
CA LYS A 73 17.17 -0.85 12.89
C LYS A 73 16.56 0.47 12.41
N ASP A 74 16.28 0.58 11.11
CA ASP A 74 15.82 1.82 10.48
C ASP A 74 14.30 1.84 10.26
N LYS A 75 13.54 1.17 11.13
CA LYS A 75 12.08 0.99 10.99
C LYS A 75 11.33 2.29 10.73
N GLN A 76 11.65 3.33 11.51
CA GLN A 76 10.98 4.63 11.40
C GLN A 76 11.15 5.24 10.01
N ARG A 77 12.36 5.16 9.41
CA ARG A 77 12.62 5.68 8.07
C ARG A 77 11.75 5.00 7.02
N TYR A 78 11.66 3.67 7.06
CA TYR A 78 10.80 2.92 6.13
C TYR A 78 9.32 3.23 6.37
N TYR A 79 8.91 3.40 7.62
CA TYR A 79 7.55 3.82 7.97
C TYR A 79 7.20 5.20 7.40
N ASP A 80 8.09 6.19 7.57
CA ASP A 80 7.88 7.55 7.06
C ASP A 80 7.81 7.57 5.52
N HIS A 81 8.66 6.79 4.85
CA HIS A 81 8.59 6.64 3.41
C HIS A 81 7.29 5.96 2.97
N PHE A 82 6.87 4.89 3.66
CA PHE A 82 5.59 4.23 3.42
C PHE A 82 4.44 5.24 3.47
N ARG A 83 4.35 6.04 4.55
CA ARG A 83 3.31 7.07 4.71
C ARG A 83 3.36 8.10 3.58
N THR A 84 4.56 8.49 3.16
CA THR A 84 4.77 9.43 2.04
C THR A 84 4.24 8.87 0.72
N TYR A 85 4.54 7.61 0.39
CA TYR A 85 4.06 6.98 -0.83
C TYR A 85 2.56 6.70 -0.79
N LEU A 86 2.02 6.29 0.36
CA LEU A 86 0.58 6.09 0.53
C LEU A 86 -0.18 7.41 0.33
N TYR A 87 0.32 8.52 0.88
CA TYR A 87 -0.24 9.85 0.66
C TYR A 87 -0.21 10.27 -0.83
N LYS A 88 0.88 10.00 -1.55
CA LYS A 88 0.95 10.29 -2.99
C LYS A 88 -0.02 9.42 -3.79
N PHE A 89 -0.16 8.15 -3.43
CA PHE A 89 -1.15 7.27 -4.02
C PHE A 89 -2.58 7.79 -3.77
N GLU A 90 -2.91 8.16 -2.54
CA GLU A 90 -4.21 8.71 -2.17
C GLU A 90 -4.56 9.99 -2.95
N ASN A 91 -3.60 10.89 -3.15
CA ASN A 91 -3.81 12.09 -3.98
C ASN A 91 -3.89 11.81 -5.48
N GLY A 92 -3.47 10.63 -5.92
CA GLY A 92 -3.51 10.19 -7.30
C GLY A 92 -4.78 9.46 -7.70
N ILE A 93 -5.66 9.14 -6.74
CA ILE A 93 -6.90 8.39 -6.95
C ILE A 93 -8.14 9.23 -6.71
N THR A 94 -9.26 8.80 -7.28
CA THR A 94 -10.59 9.25 -6.88
C THR A 94 -11.26 8.12 -6.11
N LEU A 95 -11.66 8.40 -4.87
CA LEU A 95 -12.39 7.44 -4.05
C LEU A 95 -13.87 7.42 -4.46
N VAL A 96 -14.39 6.22 -4.73
CA VAL A 96 -15.77 5.97 -5.19
C VAL A 96 -16.51 4.96 -4.31
#